data_AF-A0A2A3E2Z9-F1
#
_entry.id   AF-A0A2A3E2Z9-F1
#
_cell.length_a   1.000
_cell.length_b   1.000
_cell.length_c   1.000
_cell.angle_alpha   90.00
_cell.angle_beta   90.00
_cell.angle_gamma   90.00
#
_symmetry.space_group_name_H-M   'P 1'
#
loop_
_entity.id
_entity.type
_entity.pdbx_description
1 polymer ?
#
loop_
_entity_poly.entity_id
_entity_poly.type
_entity_poly.pdbx_seq_one_letter_code
_entity_poly.pdbx_strand_id
1 'polypeptide(L)'
;MLMTITLIKLAGRTIFITGASRGIGKSIALKAAKDGANIVIAAKTTESHPKLPGTIYTAAKEIEEMGGKALPCVVDIRIETNIISAVENAVNKFGGIDILINNASAIHLIDTSSIEMKKYDLMNNINTRGTFLVSKACLPYLKKSSNPHIVNISPPLNIKPIWFKNHIAYTISKYGMSMCAFGMAEEFKDDGIAVNTVWPKTAIATSALKMLANEANDYARKPEIMADAVYALICKDSKSITGKFLIDEEILRNEGITDFTDYAYNPENKDNLMTDLFIDESSDKINILNKLFQKDIYDVNNKSNEKIAQIFTVIQANLNHELVNKIGAIFQFNVKGNEAGTWFLDLKTGDGVAGKGKPNQSPDVTLTMDSENFFAMFSGKLKPASAFVMGKLKISGNLQKAMKLEKLMQLLKSKL
;
A
#
# COMPACT_ATOMS: atom_id res chain seq x y z
N MET A 1 -18.19 -41.73 -25.72
CA MET A 1 -18.04 -40.42 -25.09
C MET A 1 -17.03 -40.59 -23.95
N LEU A 2 -15.74 -40.40 -24.23
CA LEU A 2 -14.71 -40.42 -23.19
C LEU A 2 -14.93 -39.16 -22.33
N MET A 3 -15.37 -39.34 -21.08
CA MET A 3 -15.31 -38.27 -20.09
C MET A 3 -13.85 -37.85 -19.96
N THR A 4 -13.49 -36.66 -20.43
CA THR A 4 -12.24 -36.00 -20.07
C THR A 4 -12.27 -35.81 -18.55
N ILE A 5 -11.56 -36.67 -17.83
CA ILE A 5 -11.26 -36.49 -16.41
C ILE A 5 -10.39 -35.24 -16.33
N THR A 6 -10.97 -34.11 -15.94
CA THR A 6 -10.19 -32.92 -15.60
C THR A 6 -9.35 -33.29 -14.37
N LEU A 7 -8.04 -33.49 -14.56
CA LEU A 7 -7.13 -33.78 -13.45
C LEU A 7 -7.20 -32.59 -12.47
N ILE A 8 -7.67 -32.82 -11.24
CA ILE A 8 -7.69 -31.81 -10.19
C ILE A 8 -6.24 -31.61 -9.72
N LYS A 9 -5.65 -30.44 -10.01
CA LYS A 9 -4.19 -30.27 -9.96
C LYS A 9 -3.65 -30.06 -8.54
N LEU A 10 -4.45 -29.43 -7.66
CA LEU A 10 -4.03 -29.09 -6.30
C LEU A 10 -4.76 -29.88 -5.19
N ALA A 11 -5.49 -30.94 -5.54
CA ALA A 11 -6.22 -31.76 -4.57
C ALA A 11 -5.30 -32.29 -3.45
N GLY A 12 -5.66 -31.99 -2.21
CA GLY A 12 -4.92 -32.41 -1.03
C GLY A 12 -3.56 -31.74 -0.82
N ARG A 13 -3.12 -30.84 -1.71
CA ARG A 13 -1.89 -30.05 -1.54
C ARG A 13 -2.06 -29.03 -0.44
N THR A 14 -1.03 -28.84 0.37
CA THR A 14 -1.03 -27.86 1.46
C THR A 14 -0.30 -26.58 1.05
N ILE A 15 -1.04 -25.47 1.05
CA ILE A 15 -0.55 -24.17 0.61
C ILE A 15 -0.53 -23.22 1.81
N PHE A 16 0.67 -22.77 2.17
CA PHE A 16 0.89 -21.76 3.21
C PHE A 16 0.91 -20.37 2.60
N ILE A 17 -0.05 -19.51 2.94
CA ILE A 17 -0.19 -18.19 2.33
C ILE A 17 -0.13 -17.09 3.40
N THR A 18 0.89 -16.24 3.33
CA THR A 18 0.98 -15.07 4.19
C THR A 18 0.05 -13.96 3.70
N GLY A 19 -0.71 -13.35 4.61
CA GLY A 19 -1.62 -12.25 4.27
C GLY A 19 -2.88 -12.68 3.51
N ALA A 20 -3.36 -13.91 3.69
CA ALA A 20 -4.52 -14.48 2.99
C ALA A 20 -5.90 -14.10 3.53
N SER A 21 -6.00 -13.17 4.49
CA SER A 21 -7.31 -12.76 5.03
C SER A 21 -8.14 -11.89 4.08
N ARG A 22 -7.52 -11.32 3.03
CA ARG A 22 -8.16 -10.47 2.01
C ARG A 22 -7.28 -10.28 0.77
N GLY A 23 -7.82 -9.61 -0.25
CA GLY A 23 -7.07 -9.18 -1.43
C GLY A 23 -6.50 -10.33 -2.25
N ILE A 24 -5.31 -10.12 -2.83
CA ILE A 24 -4.62 -11.09 -3.71
C ILE A 24 -4.41 -12.43 -3.00
N GLY A 25 -3.86 -12.42 -1.77
CA GLY A 25 -3.66 -13.66 -1.00
C GLY A 25 -4.93 -14.48 -0.78
N LYS A 26 -6.07 -13.82 -0.50
CA LYS A 26 -7.36 -14.53 -0.40
C LYS A 26 -7.83 -15.06 -1.75
N SER A 27 -7.66 -14.30 -2.83
CA SER A 27 -8.07 -14.75 -4.17
C SER A 27 -7.28 -15.98 -4.61
N ILE A 28 -5.95 -16.00 -4.37
CA ILE A 28 -5.09 -17.18 -4.58
C ILE A 28 -5.60 -18.38 -3.76
N ALA A 29 -5.91 -18.16 -2.48
CA ALA A 29 -6.45 -19.20 -1.60
C ALA A 29 -7.75 -19.80 -2.13
N LEU A 30 -8.71 -18.95 -2.53
CA LEU A 30 -10.00 -19.38 -3.07
C LEU A 30 -9.86 -20.13 -4.39
N LYS A 31 -8.93 -19.71 -5.26
CA LYS A 31 -8.65 -20.40 -6.52
C LYS A 31 -8.14 -21.81 -6.27
N ALA A 32 -7.19 -21.99 -5.36
CA ALA A 32 -6.66 -23.31 -5.01
C ALA A 32 -7.68 -24.16 -4.22
N ALA A 33 -8.54 -23.53 -3.42
CA ALA A 33 -9.59 -24.21 -2.66
C ALA A 33 -10.60 -24.93 -3.57
N LYS A 34 -10.88 -24.40 -4.77
CA LYS A 34 -11.74 -25.04 -5.78
C LYS A 34 -11.23 -26.42 -6.22
N ASP A 35 -9.93 -26.67 -6.09
CA ASP A 35 -9.30 -27.95 -6.37
C ASP A 35 -9.25 -28.87 -5.13
N GLY A 36 -9.82 -28.47 -3.99
CA GLY A 36 -9.74 -29.23 -2.74
C GLY A 36 -8.38 -29.16 -2.05
N ALA A 37 -7.64 -28.06 -2.22
CA ALA A 37 -6.39 -27.81 -1.51
C ALA A 37 -6.62 -27.52 -0.01
N ASN A 38 -5.60 -27.80 0.80
CA ASN A 38 -5.53 -27.35 2.19
C ASN A 38 -4.84 -25.98 2.25
N ILE A 39 -5.50 -24.97 2.82
CA ILE A 39 -4.99 -23.60 2.88
C ILE A 39 -4.68 -23.21 4.32
N VAL A 40 -3.44 -22.80 4.56
CA VAL A 40 -3.03 -22.16 5.81
C VAL A 40 -3.08 -20.65 5.63
N ILE A 41 -3.96 -19.99 6.37
CA ILE A 41 -4.22 -18.55 6.29
C ILE A 41 -3.39 -17.86 7.38
N ALA A 42 -2.17 -17.47 7.04
CA ALA A 42 -1.25 -16.83 7.99
C ALA A 42 -1.40 -15.30 7.94
N ALA A 43 -2.27 -14.73 8.79
CA ALA A 43 -2.45 -13.28 8.87
C ALA A 43 -2.87 -12.80 10.26
N LYS A 44 -2.72 -11.49 10.51
CA LYS A 44 -2.92 -10.89 11.85
C LYS A 44 -4.37 -10.54 12.21
N THR A 45 -5.29 -10.45 11.23
CA THR A 45 -6.63 -9.90 11.48
C THR A 45 -7.59 -10.98 11.96
N THR A 46 -7.93 -10.93 13.24
CA THR A 46 -8.93 -11.81 13.89
C THR A 46 -10.29 -11.15 14.04
N GLU A 47 -10.31 -9.83 14.26
CA GLU A 47 -11.52 -9.04 14.47
C GLU A 47 -11.87 -8.19 13.26
N SER A 48 -13.16 -7.89 13.09
CA SER A 48 -13.64 -6.99 12.05
C SER A 48 -13.05 -5.59 12.24
N HIS A 49 -12.57 -4.99 11.15
CA HIS A 49 -11.96 -3.66 11.18
C HIS A 49 -12.77 -2.70 10.30
N PRO A 50 -13.13 -1.49 10.78
CA PRO A 50 -14.03 -0.58 10.06
C PRO A 50 -13.53 -0.16 8.67
N LYS A 51 -12.21 -0.20 8.45
CA LYS A 51 -11.57 0.16 7.16
C LYS A 51 -11.08 -1.04 6.33
N LEU A 52 -10.97 -2.23 6.92
CA LEU A 52 -10.34 -3.39 6.26
C LEU A 52 -11.29 -4.58 6.35
N PRO A 53 -11.92 -4.99 5.25
CA PRO A 53 -12.87 -6.09 5.26
C PRO A 53 -12.17 -7.43 5.51
N GLY A 54 -12.91 -8.38 6.09
CA GLY A 54 -12.48 -9.77 6.26
C GLY A 54 -11.50 -10.00 7.42
N THR A 55 -11.53 -11.22 7.95
CA THR A 55 -10.63 -11.75 8.97
C THR A 55 -10.07 -13.08 8.48
N ILE A 56 -9.12 -13.67 9.22
CA ILE A 56 -8.69 -15.06 8.93
C ILE A 56 -9.85 -16.06 9.00
N TYR A 57 -10.86 -15.80 9.84
CA TYR A 57 -12.00 -16.68 10.03
C TYR A 57 -13.03 -16.56 8.91
N THR A 58 -13.32 -15.35 8.43
CA THR A 58 -14.21 -15.19 7.27
C THR A 58 -13.56 -15.76 6.02
N ALA A 59 -12.25 -15.57 5.83
CA ALA A 59 -11.51 -16.17 4.73
C ALA A 59 -11.52 -17.71 4.81
N ALA A 60 -11.38 -18.28 6.02
CA ALA A 60 -11.48 -19.73 6.23
C ALA A 60 -12.84 -20.27 5.79
N LYS A 61 -13.92 -19.60 6.18
CA LYS A 61 -15.28 -19.99 5.77
C LYS A 61 -15.45 -19.95 4.25
N GLU A 62 -15.00 -18.89 3.59
CA GLU A 62 -15.09 -18.78 2.13
C GLU A 62 -14.25 -19.87 1.43
N ILE A 63 -13.09 -20.25 1.98
CA ILE A 63 -12.24 -21.34 1.46
C ILE A 63 -12.95 -22.70 1.58
N GLU A 64 -13.59 -22.96 2.72
CA GLU A 64 -14.36 -24.18 2.95
C GLU A 64 -15.59 -24.25 2.02
N GLU A 65 -16.28 -23.13 1.83
CA GLU A 65 -17.41 -23.01 0.88
C GLU A 65 -16.99 -23.26 -0.58
N MET A 66 -15.71 -23.01 -0.94
CA MET A 66 -15.16 -23.34 -2.26
C MET A 66 -14.69 -24.80 -2.40
N GLY A 67 -14.78 -25.61 -1.34
CA GLY A 67 -14.39 -27.03 -1.35
C GLY A 67 -12.98 -27.34 -0.82
N GLY A 68 -12.25 -26.32 -0.36
CA GLY A 68 -10.94 -26.49 0.27
C GLY A 68 -11.04 -26.81 1.76
N LYS A 69 -9.89 -27.02 2.41
CA LYS A 69 -9.79 -27.09 3.88
C LYS A 69 -9.03 -25.88 4.38
N ALA A 70 -9.51 -25.19 5.40
CA ALA A 70 -8.85 -24.01 5.93
C ALA A 70 -8.19 -24.25 7.30
N LEU A 71 -7.04 -23.62 7.52
CA LEU A 71 -6.40 -23.48 8.83
C LEU A 71 -6.10 -21.99 9.07
N PRO A 72 -6.98 -21.25 9.76
CA PRO A 72 -6.72 -19.87 10.13
C PRO A 72 -5.65 -19.79 11.24
N CYS A 73 -4.54 -19.11 10.97
CA CYS A 73 -3.47 -18.89 11.94
C CYS A 73 -3.28 -17.40 12.20
N VAL A 74 -3.28 -17.00 13.47
CA VAL A 74 -2.97 -15.63 13.89
C VAL A 74 -1.47 -15.42 13.74
N VAL A 75 -1.06 -14.77 12.66
CA VAL A 75 0.35 -14.59 12.34
C VAL A 75 0.67 -13.14 12.05
N ASP A 76 1.52 -12.57 12.90
CA ASP A 76 2.34 -11.42 12.54
C ASP A 76 3.71 -11.92 12.07
N ILE A 77 3.98 -11.81 10.78
CA ILE A 77 5.20 -12.34 10.15
C ILE A 77 6.49 -11.62 10.60
N ARG A 78 6.38 -10.54 11.38
CA ARG A 78 7.53 -9.90 12.01
C ARG A 78 8.04 -10.72 13.20
N ILE A 79 7.18 -11.56 13.79
CA ILE A 79 7.44 -12.35 15.00
C ILE A 79 7.72 -13.80 14.60
N GLU A 80 8.95 -14.25 14.86
CA GLU A 80 9.42 -15.59 14.45
C GLU A 80 8.62 -16.73 15.09
N THR A 81 8.29 -16.62 16.37
CA THR A 81 7.51 -17.63 17.08
C THR A 81 6.10 -17.81 16.52
N ASN A 82 5.46 -16.74 16.03
CA ASN A 82 4.16 -16.84 15.35
C ASN A 82 4.27 -17.67 14.05
N ILE A 83 5.34 -17.47 13.28
CA ILE A 83 5.57 -18.20 12.04
C ILE A 83 5.83 -19.67 12.33
N ILE A 84 6.73 -19.97 13.28
CA ILE A 84 7.06 -21.34 13.66
C ILE A 84 5.81 -22.09 14.12
N SER A 85 5.02 -21.49 15.02
CA SER A 85 3.78 -22.10 15.50
C SER A 85 2.77 -22.36 14.38
N ALA A 86 2.63 -21.43 13.41
CA ALA A 86 1.73 -21.64 12.29
C ALA A 86 2.20 -22.76 11.34
N VAL A 87 3.51 -22.86 11.09
CA VAL A 87 4.11 -23.96 10.31
C VAL A 87 3.91 -25.30 11.02
N GLU A 88 4.18 -25.38 12.32
CA GLU A 88 3.94 -26.59 13.11
C GLU A 88 2.45 -27.00 13.10
N ASN A 89 1.53 -26.04 13.26
CA ASN A 89 0.10 -26.30 13.19
C ASN A 89 -0.32 -26.81 11.80
N ALA A 90 0.25 -26.26 10.72
CA ALA A 90 -0.01 -26.73 9.36
C ALA A 90 0.44 -28.18 9.16
N VAL A 91 1.64 -28.51 9.63
CA VAL A 91 2.21 -29.86 9.52
C VAL A 91 1.44 -30.85 10.37
N ASN A 92 1.07 -30.48 11.60
CA ASN A 92 0.25 -31.33 12.47
C ASN A 92 -1.14 -31.59 11.88
N LYS A 93 -1.73 -30.59 11.21
CA LYS A 93 -3.09 -30.69 10.66
C LYS A 93 -3.15 -31.40 9.30
N PHE A 94 -2.19 -31.13 8.42
CA PHE A 94 -2.23 -31.54 7.01
C PHE A 94 -1.06 -32.43 6.58
N GLY A 95 -0.11 -32.71 7.47
CA GLY A 95 1.01 -33.63 7.24
C GLY A 95 2.24 -33.01 6.56
N GLY A 96 2.15 -31.78 6.06
CA GLY A 96 3.27 -31.11 5.38
C GLY A 96 2.89 -29.77 4.76
N ILE A 97 3.81 -29.20 3.98
CA ILE A 97 3.62 -27.97 3.20
C ILE A 97 4.19 -28.23 1.81
N ASP A 98 3.36 -28.07 0.78
CA ASP A 98 3.75 -28.23 -0.62
C ASP A 98 4.12 -26.91 -1.27
N ILE A 99 3.39 -25.84 -0.93
CA ILE A 99 3.52 -24.55 -1.61
C ILE A 99 3.54 -23.43 -0.57
N LEU A 100 4.48 -22.51 -0.70
CA LEU A 100 4.54 -21.26 0.06
C LEU A 100 4.25 -20.07 -0.86
N ILE A 101 3.29 -19.23 -0.48
CA ILE A 101 3.02 -17.97 -1.13
C ILE A 101 3.35 -16.82 -0.16
N ASN A 102 4.45 -16.11 -0.44
CA ASN A 102 4.84 -14.90 0.27
C ASN A 102 4.10 -13.70 -0.32
N ASN A 103 2.87 -13.46 0.15
CA ASN A 103 1.99 -12.38 -0.31
C ASN A 103 1.93 -11.20 0.66
N ALA A 104 2.10 -11.42 1.97
CA ALA A 104 2.03 -10.34 2.95
C ALA A 104 3.03 -9.21 2.62
N SER A 105 2.55 -7.97 2.63
CA SER A 105 3.39 -6.81 2.35
C SER A 105 2.85 -5.55 3.06
N ALA A 106 3.75 -4.60 3.28
CA ALA A 106 3.45 -3.23 3.68
C ALA A 106 3.99 -2.27 2.62
N ILE A 107 3.26 -1.17 2.42
CA ILE A 107 3.55 -0.15 1.42
C ILE A 107 3.50 1.23 2.06
N HIS A 108 4.49 2.05 1.73
CA HIS A 108 4.52 3.46 2.07
C HIS A 108 5.42 4.17 1.05
N LEU A 109 4.81 4.97 0.16
CA LEU A 109 5.47 5.61 -0.96
C LEU A 109 5.89 7.03 -0.55
N ILE A 110 7.08 7.17 0.03
CA ILE A 110 7.57 8.43 0.55
C ILE A 110 9.08 8.55 0.31
N ASP A 111 9.56 9.79 0.13
CA ASP A 111 10.97 10.07 -0.08
C ASP A 111 11.82 9.86 1.19
N THR A 112 13.14 9.82 1.02
CA THR A 112 14.11 9.54 2.08
C THR A 112 14.10 10.56 3.22
N SER A 113 13.86 11.85 2.93
CA SER A 113 13.89 12.89 3.96
C SER A 113 12.64 12.90 4.83
N SER A 114 11.53 12.40 4.26
CA SER A 114 10.21 12.43 4.89
C SER A 114 9.84 11.11 5.59
N ILE A 115 10.53 10.01 5.31
CA ILE A 115 10.20 8.71 5.91
C ILE A 115 10.55 8.65 7.41
N GLU A 116 9.57 8.26 8.23
CA GLU A 116 9.83 7.84 9.60
C GLU A 116 10.47 6.45 9.63
N MET A 117 11.52 6.26 10.43
CA MET A 117 12.22 4.96 10.51
C MET A 117 11.29 3.81 10.94
N LYS A 118 10.26 4.07 11.75
CA LYS A 118 9.25 3.06 12.08
C LYS A 118 8.50 2.53 10.85
N LYS A 119 8.30 3.36 9.81
CA LYS A 119 7.68 2.95 8.54
C LYS A 119 8.66 2.20 7.66
N TYR A 120 9.91 2.66 7.60
CA TYR A 120 11.01 1.94 6.94
C TYR A 120 11.16 0.52 7.51
N ASP A 121 11.26 0.40 8.83
CA ASP A 121 11.38 -0.86 9.55
C ASP A 121 10.16 -1.74 9.33
N LEU A 122 8.95 -1.16 9.35
CA LEU A 122 7.72 -1.90 9.09
C LEU A 122 7.75 -2.56 7.69
N MET A 123 8.12 -1.82 6.65
CA MET A 123 8.20 -2.34 5.29
C MET A 123 9.26 -3.44 5.18
N ASN A 124 10.48 -3.20 5.67
CA ASN A 124 11.56 -4.19 5.58
C ASN A 124 11.30 -5.43 6.44
N ASN A 125 10.68 -5.27 7.62
CA ASN A 125 10.36 -6.40 8.49
C ASN A 125 9.22 -7.27 7.95
N ILE A 126 8.24 -6.69 7.26
CA ILE A 126 7.13 -7.43 6.65
C ILE A 126 7.54 -8.00 5.30
N ASN A 127 8.11 -7.17 4.41
CA ASN A 127 8.39 -7.54 3.03
C ASN A 127 9.61 -8.48 2.97
N THR A 128 10.83 -7.94 3.06
CA THR A 128 12.08 -8.71 2.91
C THR A 128 12.29 -9.72 4.03
N ARG A 129 12.36 -9.27 5.30
CA ARG A 129 12.67 -10.15 6.43
C ARG A 129 11.59 -11.21 6.62
N GLY A 130 10.32 -10.82 6.53
CA GLY A 130 9.19 -11.72 6.64
C GLY A 130 9.22 -12.82 5.57
N THR A 131 9.43 -12.44 4.31
CA THR A 131 9.59 -13.40 3.19
C THR A 131 10.73 -14.38 3.45
N PHE A 132 11.90 -13.89 3.84
CA PHE A 132 13.05 -14.73 4.14
C PHE A 132 12.74 -15.72 5.28
N LEU A 133 12.17 -15.22 6.37
CA LEU A 133 11.91 -16.00 7.58
C LEU A 133 10.84 -17.07 7.37
N VAL A 134 9.75 -16.75 6.68
CA VAL A 134 8.71 -17.75 6.37
C VAL A 134 9.24 -18.80 5.41
N SER A 135 10.04 -18.40 4.41
CA SER A 135 10.70 -19.35 3.49
C SER A 135 11.63 -20.30 4.24
N LYS A 136 12.46 -19.77 5.15
CA LYS A 136 13.32 -20.56 6.05
C LYS A 136 12.51 -21.57 6.88
N ALA A 137 11.39 -21.14 7.46
CA ALA A 137 10.57 -21.99 8.32
C ALA A 137 9.85 -23.11 7.54
N CYS A 138 9.39 -22.83 6.31
CA CYS A 138 8.71 -23.82 5.47
C CYS A 138 9.67 -24.78 4.75
N LEU A 139 10.93 -24.39 4.53
CA LEU A 139 11.92 -25.14 3.73
C LEU A 139 12.04 -26.63 4.11
N PRO A 140 12.14 -27.03 5.39
CA PRO A 140 12.27 -28.46 5.74
C PRO A 140 11.09 -29.33 5.29
N TYR A 141 9.91 -28.72 5.10
CA TYR A 141 8.70 -29.41 4.67
C TYR A 141 8.51 -29.36 3.15
N LEU A 142 8.90 -28.24 2.52
CA LEU A 142 8.95 -28.12 1.07
C LEU A 142 9.89 -29.17 0.45
N LYS A 143 11.05 -29.42 1.07
CA LYS A 143 11.99 -30.50 0.66
C LYS A 143 11.36 -31.91 0.61
N LYS A 144 10.23 -32.11 1.30
CA LYS A 144 9.51 -33.40 1.34
C LYS A 144 8.32 -33.45 0.37
N SER A 145 7.95 -32.33 -0.25
CA SER A 145 6.87 -32.28 -1.22
C SER A 145 7.31 -32.89 -2.56
N SER A 146 6.35 -33.49 -3.27
CA SER A 146 6.59 -34.01 -4.61
C SER A 146 6.55 -32.94 -5.71
N ASN A 147 6.04 -31.74 -5.42
CA ASN A 147 6.07 -30.61 -6.37
C ASN A 147 6.18 -29.27 -5.62
N PRO A 148 7.32 -28.96 -4.98
CA PRO A 148 7.44 -27.82 -4.10
C PRO A 148 7.58 -26.49 -4.83
N HIS A 149 6.81 -25.47 -4.39
CA HIS A 149 6.90 -24.10 -4.93
C HIS A 149 7.00 -23.06 -3.80
N ILE A 150 7.83 -22.04 -4.01
CA ILE A 150 7.82 -20.77 -3.30
C ILE A 150 7.51 -19.68 -4.32
N VAL A 151 6.43 -18.93 -4.08
CA VAL A 151 6.05 -17.79 -4.92
C VAL A 151 6.05 -16.52 -4.09
N ASN A 152 6.92 -15.59 -4.47
CA ASN A 152 6.96 -14.26 -3.87
C ASN A 152 6.12 -13.31 -4.72
N ILE A 153 5.13 -12.65 -4.11
CA ILE A 153 4.37 -11.60 -4.80
C ILE A 153 5.22 -10.34 -4.81
N SER A 154 6.20 -10.28 -5.71
CA SER A 154 7.22 -9.22 -5.80
C SER A 154 7.66 -8.96 -7.24
N PRO A 155 8.11 -7.73 -7.54
CA PRO A 155 8.36 -7.30 -8.92
C PRO A 155 9.67 -7.86 -9.51
N PRO A 156 9.86 -7.78 -10.83
CA PRO A 156 11.18 -7.90 -11.43
C PRO A 156 12.18 -6.88 -10.86
N LEU A 157 13.47 -7.24 -10.86
CA LEU A 157 14.56 -6.36 -10.42
C LEU A 157 14.91 -5.33 -11.50
N ASN A 158 14.12 -4.26 -11.60
CA ASN A 158 14.31 -3.20 -12.57
C ASN A 158 15.23 -2.08 -12.02
N ILE A 159 16.46 -2.00 -12.54
CA ILE A 159 17.47 -1.05 -12.06
C ILE A 159 17.34 0.39 -12.62
N LYS A 160 16.25 0.71 -13.33
CA LYS A 160 16.02 2.06 -13.84
C LYS A 160 15.87 3.07 -12.69
N PRO A 161 16.59 4.21 -12.71
CA PRO A 161 16.58 5.19 -11.60
C PRO A 161 15.20 5.72 -11.22
N ILE A 162 14.23 5.76 -12.15
CA ILE A 162 12.86 6.23 -11.90
C ILE A 162 12.18 5.48 -10.75
N TRP A 163 12.45 4.18 -10.63
CA TRP A 163 11.86 3.30 -9.62
C TRP A 163 12.48 3.45 -8.23
N PHE A 164 13.60 4.17 -8.12
CA PHE A 164 14.28 4.44 -6.85
C PHE A 164 14.03 5.88 -6.40
N LYS A 165 13.84 6.81 -7.34
CA LYS A 165 13.82 8.25 -7.11
C LYS A 165 12.87 8.72 -6.01
N ASN A 166 11.64 8.19 -5.97
CA ASN A 166 10.56 8.79 -5.16
C ASN A 166 10.18 7.97 -3.91
N HIS A 167 10.61 6.72 -3.82
CA HIS A 167 10.16 5.79 -2.77
C HIS A 167 11.18 4.66 -2.51
N ILE A 168 12.47 5.02 -2.44
CA ILE A 168 13.57 4.04 -2.35
C ILE A 168 13.40 3.02 -1.21
N ALA A 169 12.86 3.42 -0.06
CA ALA A 169 12.60 2.51 1.06
C ALA A 169 11.63 1.38 0.70
N TYR A 170 10.54 1.71 -0.01
CA TYR A 170 9.59 0.71 -0.49
C TYR A 170 10.23 -0.15 -1.59
N THR A 171 10.96 0.46 -2.53
CA THR A 171 11.68 -0.25 -3.61
C THR A 171 12.65 -1.28 -3.03
N ILE A 172 13.51 -0.90 -2.08
CA ILE A 172 14.42 -1.81 -1.37
C ILE A 172 13.63 -2.97 -0.74
N SER A 173 12.53 -2.66 -0.03
CA SER A 173 11.76 -3.68 0.67
C SER A 173 11.08 -4.70 -0.26
N LYS A 174 10.61 -4.28 -1.45
CA LYS A 174 10.00 -5.19 -2.44
C LYS A 174 11.06 -5.92 -3.25
N TYR A 175 12.17 -5.26 -3.59
CA TYR A 175 13.27 -5.90 -4.32
C TYR A 175 14.00 -6.90 -3.44
N GLY A 176 14.04 -6.69 -2.13
CA GLY A 176 14.54 -7.69 -1.18
C GLY A 176 13.76 -9.02 -1.25
N MET A 177 12.44 -8.99 -1.42
CA MET A 177 11.65 -10.22 -1.65
C MET A 177 12.03 -10.91 -2.96
N SER A 178 12.26 -10.12 -4.02
CA SER A 178 12.68 -10.63 -5.32
C SER A 178 14.11 -11.17 -5.29
N MET A 179 15.00 -10.56 -4.52
CA MET A 179 16.36 -11.05 -4.26
C MET A 179 16.34 -12.35 -3.45
N CYS A 180 15.41 -12.52 -2.49
CA CYS A 180 15.20 -13.81 -1.84
C CYS A 180 14.85 -14.88 -2.88
N ALA A 181 13.91 -14.61 -3.80
CA ALA A 181 13.57 -15.57 -4.85
C ALA A 181 14.76 -15.90 -5.76
N PHE A 182 15.51 -14.87 -6.16
CA PHE A 182 16.70 -15.01 -7.02
C PHE A 182 17.78 -15.90 -6.39
N GLY A 183 18.11 -15.67 -5.11
CA GLY A 183 19.11 -16.48 -4.41
C GLY A 183 18.61 -17.89 -4.08
N MET A 184 17.40 -18.00 -3.53
CA MET A 184 16.83 -19.28 -3.08
C MET A 184 16.54 -20.24 -4.25
N ALA A 185 16.27 -19.72 -5.45
CA ALA A 185 16.09 -20.56 -6.64
C ALA A 185 17.34 -21.38 -6.97
N GLU A 186 18.54 -20.78 -6.84
CA GLU A 186 19.80 -21.50 -7.04
C GLU A 186 20.17 -22.33 -5.80
N GLU A 187 19.94 -21.81 -4.59
CA GLU A 187 20.23 -22.51 -3.34
C GLU A 187 19.43 -23.83 -3.21
N PHE A 188 18.18 -23.85 -3.64
CA PHE A 188 17.27 -25.00 -3.48
C PHE A 188 17.09 -25.83 -4.75
N LYS A 189 17.93 -25.61 -5.76
CA LYS A 189 17.85 -26.28 -7.07
C LYS A 189 17.94 -27.79 -6.97
N ASP A 190 18.89 -28.29 -6.18
CA ASP A 190 19.11 -29.74 -5.98
C ASP A 190 17.98 -30.39 -5.18
N ASP A 191 17.29 -29.61 -4.33
CA ASP A 191 16.07 -30.04 -3.64
C ASP A 191 14.84 -30.07 -4.57
N GLY A 192 14.96 -29.59 -5.81
CA GLY A 192 13.86 -29.50 -6.78
C GLY A 192 12.79 -28.48 -6.43
N ILE A 193 13.10 -27.47 -5.60
CA ILE A 193 12.14 -26.45 -5.18
C ILE A 193 12.11 -25.31 -6.19
N ALA A 194 10.94 -25.06 -6.78
CA ALA A 194 10.72 -23.89 -7.61
C ALA A 194 10.63 -22.64 -6.74
N VAL A 195 11.44 -21.62 -7.03
CA VAL A 195 11.34 -20.32 -6.36
C VAL A 195 11.22 -19.24 -7.42
N ASN A 196 10.07 -18.57 -7.48
CA ASN A 196 9.77 -17.57 -8.50
C ASN A 196 9.10 -16.34 -7.89
N THR A 197 9.08 -15.24 -8.65
CA THR A 197 8.21 -14.09 -8.34
C THR A 197 7.07 -14.00 -9.33
N VAL A 198 5.92 -13.49 -8.86
CA VAL A 198 4.79 -13.11 -9.72
C VAL A 198 4.38 -11.69 -9.37
N TRP A 199 4.24 -10.84 -10.40
CA TRP A 199 3.87 -9.44 -10.25
C TRP A 199 2.75 -9.04 -11.21
N PRO A 200 1.83 -8.14 -10.81
CA PRO A 200 0.82 -7.64 -11.71
C PRO A 200 1.41 -6.78 -12.85
N LYS A 201 0.88 -6.92 -14.06
CA LYS A 201 1.13 -5.96 -15.15
C LYS A 201 0.49 -4.60 -14.83
N THR A 202 -0.70 -4.63 -14.24
CA THR A 202 -1.52 -3.47 -13.89
C THR A 202 -1.86 -3.47 -12.41
N ALA A 203 -2.17 -2.31 -11.84
CA ALA A 203 -2.66 -2.20 -10.48
C ALA A 203 -3.85 -3.15 -10.22
N ILE A 204 -3.93 -3.65 -8.99
CA ILE A 204 -4.98 -4.59 -8.56
C ILE A 204 -5.92 -3.92 -7.56
N ALA A 205 -7.22 -4.00 -7.83
CA ALA A 205 -8.30 -3.45 -7.02
C ALA A 205 -8.37 -4.17 -5.66
N THR A 206 -7.67 -3.62 -4.67
CA THR A 206 -7.62 -4.13 -3.30
C THR A 206 -7.95 -3.02 -2.31
N SER A 207 -8.20 -3.38 -1.05
CA SER A 207 -8.35 -2.38 0.02
C SER A 207 -7.10 -1.49 0.16
N ALA A 208 -5.91 -2.03 -0.12
CA ALA A 208 -4.68 -1.24 -0.09
C ALA A 208 -4.65 -0.17 -1.19
N LEU A 209 -5.07 -0.50 -2.41
CA LEU A 209 -5.16 0.46 -3.51
C LEU A 209 -6.19 1.56 -3.18
N LYS A 210 -7.38 1.16 -2.73
CA LYS A 210 -8.43 2.10 -2.30
C LYS A 210 -7.97 3.06 -1.20
N MET A 211 -7.07 2.63 -0.32
CA MET A 211 -6.50 3.47 0.74
C MET A 211 -5.39 4.41 0.24
N LEU A 212 -4.70 4.07 -0.84
CA LEU A 212 -3.60 4.87 -1.40
C LEU A 212 -4.08 5.90 -2.41
N ALA A 213 -5.10 5.56 -3.20
CA ALA A 213 -5.69 6.43 -4.21
C ALA A 213 -7.19 6.10 -4.33
N ASN A 214 -8.03 7.02 -3.86
CA ASN A 214 -9.48 6.87 -3.99
C ASN A 214 -9.87 6.88 -5.49
N GLU A 215 -10.89 6.13 -5.90
CA GLU A 215 -11.29 5.93 -7.32
C GLU A 215 -10.32 5.16 -8.23
N ALA A 216 -9.09 4.84 -7.79
CA ALA A 216 -8.11 4.12 -8.62
C ALA A 216 -8.51 2.68 -8.97
N ASN A 217 -9.48 2.09 -8.26
CA ASN A 217 -9.97 0.75 -8.56
C ASN A 217 -10.61 0.64 -9.95
N ASP A 218 -11.23 1.72 -10.46
CA ASP A 218 -11.89 1.70 -11.77
C ASP A 218 -10.91 1.54 -12.94
N TYR A 219 -9.62 1.78 -12.68
CA TYR A 219 -8.52 1.61 -13.64
C TYR A 219 -7.61 0.44 -13.26
N ALA A 220 -8.08 -0.45 -12.40
CA ALA A 220 -7.32 -1.61 -11.93
C ALA A 220 -7.95 -2.92 -12.43
N ARG A 221 -7.19 -4.02 -12.34
CA ARG A 221 -7.74 -5.37 -12.50
C ARG A 221 -8.19 -5.95 -11.17
N LYS A 222 -9.09 -6.93 -11.22
CA LYS A 222 -9.55 -7.67 -10.06
C LYS A 222 -8.44 -8.64 -9.58
N PRO A 223 -8.38 -8.98 -8.28
CA PRO A 223 -7.36 -9.89 -7.74
C PRO A 223 -7.29 -11.28 -8.38
N GLU A 224 -8.36 -11.71 -9.07
CA GLU A 224 -8.48 -13.00 -9.74
C GLU A 224 -7.41 -13.21 -10.82
N ILE A 225 -6.91 -12.16 -11.48
CA ILE A 225 -5.83 -12.32 -12.47
C ILE A 225 -4.54 -12.85 -11.83
N MET A 226 -4.20 -12.33 -10.65
CA MET A 226 -3.06 -12.82 -9.87
C MET A 226 -3.31 -14.22 -9.35
N ALA A 227 -4.55 -14.53 -8.96
CA ALA A 227 -4.91 -15.87 -8.50
C ALA A 227 -4.77 -16.91 -9.61
N ASP A 228 -5.25 -16.61 -10.82
CA ASP A 228 -5.15 -17.49 -11.98
C ASP A 228 -3.69 -17.64 -12.44
N ALA A 229 -2.90 -16.56 -12.44
CA ALA A 229 -1.49 -16.60 -12.82
C ALA A 229 -0.66 -17.44 -11.84
N VAL A 230 -0.85 -17.24 -10.53
CA VAL A 230 -0.19 -18.04 -9.49
C VAL A 230 -0.64 -19.50 -9.58
N TYR A 231 -1.93 -19.77 -9.78
CA TYR A 231 -2.45 -21.12 -9.98
C TYR A 231 -1.80 -21.82 -11.18
N ALA A 232 -1.71 -21.14 -12.33
CA ALA A 232 -1.05 -21.68 -13.52
C ALA A 232 0.42 -22.03 -13.26
N LEU A 233 1.15 -21.18 -12.52
CA LEU A 233 2.54 -21.40 -12.15
C LEU A 233 2.73 -22.60 -11.23
N ILE A 234 2.01 -22.64 -10.10
CA ILE A 234 2.19 -23.69 -9.07
C ILE A 234 1.68 -25.07 -9.52
N CYS A 235 0.92 -25.12 -10.61
CA CYS A 235 0.50 -26.35 -11.27
C CYS A 235 1.56 -26.93 -12.24
N LYS A 236 2.63 -26.18 -12.56
CA LYS A 236 3.74 -26.70 -13.37
C LYS A 236 4.65 -27.58 -12.52
N ASP A 237 5.43 -28.42 -13.21
CA ASP A 237 6.53 -29.14 -12.56
C ASP A 237 7.53 -28.12 -12.01
N SER A 238 7.76 -28.17 -10.70
CA SER A 238 8.70 -27.33 -9.97
C SER A 238 10.12 -27.36 -10.55
N LYS A 239 10.52 -28.47 -11.17
CA LYS A 239 11.84 -28.59 -11.82
C LYS A 239 11.92 -27.91 -13.19
N SER A 240 10.77 -27.56 -13.79
CA SER A 240 10.72 -26.92 -15.10
C SER A 240 10.81 -25.40 -15.05
N ILE A 241 10.53 -24.77 -13.91
CA ILE A 241 10.45 -23.31 -13.78
C ILE A 241 10.88 -22.83 -12.38
N THR A 242 12.08 -22.26 -12.31
CA THR A 242 12.63 -21.64 -11.09
C THR A 242 13.48 -20.43 -11.45
N GLY A 243 13.65 -19.50 -10.51
CA GLY A 243 14.46 -18.29 -10.66
C GLY A 243 13.88 -17.26 -11.63
N LYS A 244 12.57 -17.29 -11.89
CA LYS A 244 11.90 -16.38 -12.84
C LYS A 244 11.21 -15.22 -12.12
N PHE A 245 11.25 -14.05 -12.77
CA PHE A 245 10.46 -12.87 -12.42
C PHE A 245 9.30 -12.74 -13.39
N LEU A 246 8.14 -13.26 -13.01
CA LEU A 246 7.02 -13.46 -13.92
C LEU A 246 5.97 -12.35 -13.78
N ILE A 247 5.29 -12.07 -14.88
CA ILE A 247 4.17 -11.12 -14.94
C ILE A 247 2.87 -11.91 -15.14
N ASP A 248 1.82 -11.55 -14.39
CA ASP A 248 0.52 -12.23 -14.42
C ASP A 248 -0.05 -12.45 -15.83
N GLU A 249 -0.12 -11.39 -16.63
CA GLU A 249 -0.64 -11.42 -17.98
C GLU A 249 0.21 -12.29 -18.91
N GLU A 250 1.54 -12.28 -18.75
CA GLU A 250 2.45 -13.11 -19.55
C GLU A 250 2.25 -14.60 -19.23
N ILE A 251 2.13 -14.94 -17.94
CA ILE A 251 1.82 -16.32 -17.52
C ILE A 251 0.52 -16.78 -18.18
N LEU A 252 -0.54 -15.96 -18.10
CA LEU A 252 -1.85 -16.33 -18.61
C LEU A 252 -1.91 -16.38 -20.15
N ARG A 253 -1.18 -15.52 -20.85
CA ARG A 253 -1.01 -15.60 -22.31
C ARG A 253 -0.35 -16.92 -22.72
N ASN A 254 0.64 -17.39 -21.95
CA ASN A 254 1.28 -18.69 -22.19
C ASN A 254 0.34 -19.88 -21.92
N GLU A 255 -0.72 -19.69 -21.13
CA GLU A 255 -1.80 -20.66 -20.95
C GLU A 255 -2.94 -20.50 -21.99
N GLY A 256 -2.78 -19.60 -22.97
CA GLY A 256 -3.72 -19.40 -24.08
C GLY A 256 -4.78 -18.32 -23.85
N ILE A 257 -4.74 -17.59 -22.73
CA ILE A 257 -5.68 -16.49 -22.46
C ILE A 257 -5.25 -15.26 -23.26
N THR A 258 -6.15 -14.78 -24.12
CA THR A 258 -5.89 -13.64 -25.00
C THR A 258 -6.77 -12.43 -24.69
N ASP A 259 -7.97 -12.66 -24.17
CA ASP A 259 -8.88 -11.62 -23.69
C ASP A 259 -8.80 -11.50 -22.16
N PHE A 260 -8.51 -10.29 -21.69
CA PHE A 260 -8.37 -9.97 -20.27
C PHE A 260 -9.49 -9.05 -19.77
N THR A 261 -10.53 -8.83 -20.57
CA THR A 261 -11.65 -7.92 -20.26
C THR A 261 -12.30 -8.30 -18.92
N ASP A 262 -12.52 -9.58 -18.65
CA ASP A 262 -13.16 -10.06 -17.42
C ASP A 262 -12.32 -9.83 -16.16
N TYR A 263 -11.02 -9.59 -16.31
CA TYR A 263 -10.17 -9.21 -15.19
C TYR A 263 -10.20 -7.70 -14.92
N ALA A 264 -10.74 -6.85 -15.79
CA ALA A 264 -10.88 -5.41 -15.49
C ALA A 264 -11.92 -5.20 -14.39
N TYR A 265 -11.61 -4.38 -13.37
CA TYR A 265 -12.56 -4.07 -12.30
C TYR A 265 -13.80 -3.35 -12.85
N ASN A 266 -13.58 -2.32 -13.68
CA ASN A 266 -14.59 -1.76 -14.56
C ASN A 266 -14.28 -2.14 -16.02
N PRO A 267 -15.09 -3.00 -16.66
CA PRO A 267 -14.90 -3.40 -18.06
C PRO A 267 -14.87 -2.24 -19.06
N GLU A 268 -15.50 -1.10 -18.75
CA GLU A 268 -15.49 0.10 -19.60
C GLU A 268 -14.08 0.72 -19.70
N ASN A 269 -13.22 0.49 -18.70
CA ASN A 269 -11.87 1.04 -18.63
C ASN A 269 -10.77 0.03 -19.00
N LYS A 270 -11.13 -1.11 -19.59
CA LYS A 270 -10.21 -2.22 -19.86
C LYS A 270 -8.96 -1.85 -20.68
N ASP A 271 -9.05 -0.83 -21.53
CA ASP A 271 -7.95 -0.36 -22.39
C ASP A 271 -7.16 0.80 -21.75
N ASN A 272 -7.63 1.32 -20.61
CA ASN A 272 -7.08 2.48 -19.90
C ASN A 272 -6.58 2.12 -18.49
N LEU A 273 -6.18 0.86 -18.29
CA LEU A 273 -5.73 0.37 -16.99
C LEU A 273 -4.41 1.01 -16.55
N MET A 274 -4.30 1.21 -15.23
CA MET A 274 -3.12 1.72 -14.57
C MET A 274 -2.05 0.63 -14.49
N THR A 275 -0.91 0.83 -15.13
CA THR A 275 0.27 -0.05 -15.03
C THR A 275 0.76 -0.17 -13.58
N ASP A 276 1.25 -1.33 -13.17
CA ASP A 276 1.75 -1.46 -11.79
C ASP A 276 3.14 -0.82 -11.63
N LEU A 277 3.54 -0.57 -10.38
CA LEU A 277 4.89 -0.13 -10.03
C LEU A 277 5.94 -1.12 -10.56
N PHE A 278 7.11 -0.60 -10.92
CA PHE A 278 8.28 -1.36 -11.39
C PHE A 278 8.16 -1.96 -12.79
N ILE A 279 7.03 -1.76 -13.48
CA ILE A 279 6.81 -2.19 -14.85
C ILE A 279 7.04 -1.03 -15.81
N ASP A 280 7.94 -1.23 -16.77
CA ASP A 280 8.15 -0.25 -17.82
C ASP A 280 7.05 -0.35 -18.89
N GLU A 281 6.50 0.80 -19.26
CA GLU A 281 5.75 0.99 -20.51
C GLU A 281 6.52 1.94 -21.43
N SER A 282 6.12 2.01 -22.70
CA SER A 282 6.51 3.10 -23.59
C SER A 282 6.25 4.45 -22.90
N SER A 283 7.19 5.39 -23.04
CA SER A 283 7.37 6.63 -22.28
C SER A 283 6.12 7.50 -22.00
N ASP A 284 5.03 7.31 -22.73
CA ASP A 284 3.86 8.20 -22.71
C ASP A 284 2.88 7.91 -21.56
N LYS A 285 2.81 6.66 -21.04
CA LYS A 285 1.84 6.26 -19.98
C LYS A 285 2.34 6.41 -18.54
N ILE A 286 3.67 6.49 -18.35
CA ILE A 286 4.31 6.73 -17.03
C ILE A 286 3.79 8.04 -16.38
N ASN A 287 3.32 8.99 -17.18
CA ASN A 287 2.77 10.26 -16.71
C ASN A 287 1.44 10.11 -15.98
N ILE A 288 0.59 9.12 -16.29
CA ILE A 288 -0.72 8.94 -15.64
C ILE A 288 -0.57 8.34 -14.24
N LEU A 289 0.31 7.33 -14.07
CA LEU A 289 0.62 6.76 -12.76
C LEU A 289 1.23 7.79 -11.83
N ASN A 290 2.21 8.52 -12.34
CA ASN A 290 2.75 9.65 -11.61
C ASN A 290 1.60 10.57 -11.26
N LYS A 291 0.77 11.04 -12.20
CA LYS A 291 -0.36 11.94 -11.88
C LYS A 291 -1.39 11.39 -10.87
N LEU A 292 -1.66 10.08 -10.82
CA LEU A 292 -2.63 9.46 -9.91
C LEU A 292 -2.05 9.19 -8.51
N PHE A 293 -0.82 8.66 -8.43
CA PHE A 293 -0.11 8.50 -7.16
C PHE A 293 0.55 9.80 -6.66
N GLN A 294 0.68 10.79 -7.54
CA GLN A 294 1.02 12.18 -7.23
C GLN A 294 -0.21 12.97 -6.82
N LYS A 295 -1.43 12.64 -7.27
CA LYS A 295 -2.62 13.41 -6.87
C LYS A 295 -2.85 13.42 -5.37
N ASP A 296 -2.40 12.38 -4.66
CA ASP A 296 -2.49 12.28 -3.21
C ASP A 296 -1.14 12.47 -2.47
N ILE A 297 -0.01 12.64 -3.18
CA ILE A 297 1.35 12.71 -2.55
C ILE A 297 2.26 13.83 -3.15
N TYR A 298 1.88 14.47 -4.25
CA TYR A 298 2.69 15.49 -4.94
C TYR A 298 1.82 16.66 -5.38
N ASP A 299 1.65 17.59 -4.46
CA ASP A 299 1.66 19.01 -4.79
C ASP A 299 2.75 19.75 -3.99
N VAL A 300 3.94 19.13 -3.86
CA VAL A 300 5.06 19.70 -3.10
C VAL A 300 6.33 19.95 -3.94
N ASN A 301 6.40 19.49 -5.19
CA ASN A 301 7.60 19.69 -6.01
C ASN A 301 7.30 20.21 -7.42
N ASN A 302 6.45 21.23 -7.51
CA ASN A 302 6.52 22.15 -8.65
C ASN A 302 7.29 23.41 -8.25
N LYS A 303 8.17 23.85 -9.14
CA LYS A 303 9.07 24.99 -8.97
C LYS A 303 8.31 26.31 -8.84
N SER A 304 7.73 26.57 -7.68
CA SER A 304 7.49 27.92 -7.17
C SER A 304 7.99 27.98 -5.73
N ASN A 305 8.78 29.02 -5.42
CA ASN A 305 9.22 29.35 -4.06
C ASN A 305 8.04 29.85 -3.19
N GLU A 306 6.89 29.18 -3.22
CA GLU A 306 5.66 29.63 -2.57
C GLU A 306 4.98 28.51 -1.76
N LYS A 307 5.71 27.86 -0.85
CA LYS A 307 5.17 26.85 0.08
C LYS A 307 4.04 27.40 0.95
N ILE A 308 4.08 28.69 1.30
CA ILE A 308 2.98 29.33 2.04
C ILE A 308 1.71 29.38 1.18
N ALA A 309 1.82 29.62 -0.13
CA ALA A 309 0.67 29.59 -1.03
C ALA A 309 -0.02 28.22 -1.05
N GLN A 310 0.78 27.15 -1.04
CA GLN A 310 0.28 25.79 -0.98
C GLN A 310 -0.48 25.53 0.32
N ILE A 311 0.06 25.96 1.47
CA ILE A 311 -0.64 25.87 2.76
C ILE A 311 -2.01 26.55 2.69
N PHE A 312 -2.08 27.78 2.16
CA PHE A 312 -3.36 28.49 2.03
C PHE A 312 -4.33 27.84 1.04
N THR A 313 -3.82 27.17 0.01
CA THR A 313 -4.64 26.39 -0.95
C THR A 313 -5.27 25.19 -0.25
N VAL A 314 -4.50 24.44 0.55
CA VAL A 314 -5.01 23.30 1.33
C VAL A 314 -6.01 23.76 2.40
N ILE A 315 -5.74 24.89 3.06
CA ILE A 315 -6.67 25.51 4.01
C ILE A 315 -7.99 25.82 3.31
N GLN A 316 -7.95 26.54 2.17
CA GLN A 316 -9.15 26.92 1.40
C GLN A 316 -10.00 25.70 1.00
N ALA A 317 -9.37 24.61 0.55
CA ALA A 317 -10.07 23.38 0.15
C ALA A 317 -10.75 22.65 1.32
N ASN A 318 -10.35 22.96 2.56
CA ASN A 318 -10.87 22.32 3.78
C ASN A 318 -11.78 23.23 4.61
N LEU A 319 -12.03 24.46 4.18
CA LEU A 319 -13.00 25.34 4.82
C LEU A 319 -14.42 24.85 4.60
N ASN A 320 -15.27 25.09 5.58
CA ASN A 320 -16.69 24.80 5.53
C ASN A 320 -17.43 25.62 6.60
N HIS A 321 -18.76 25.67 6.47
CA HIS A 321 -19.64 26.38 7.38
C HIS A 321 -19.48 26.00 8.86
N GLU A 322 -19.19 24.72 9.19
CA GLU A 322 -18.98 24.28 10.58
C GLU A 322 -17.73 24.94 11.18
N LEU A 323 -16.64 24.98 10.42
CA LEU A 323 -15.38 25.57 10.86
C LEU A 323 -15.52 27.09 11.05
N VAL A 324 -16.22 27.77 10.13
CA VAL A 324 -16.55 29.20 10.24
C VAL A 324 -17.31 29.48 11.53
N ASN A 325 -18.39 28.76 11.81
CA ASN A 325 -19.19 28.96 13.02
C ASN A 325 -18.41 28.71 14.30
N LYS A 326 -17.49 27.75 14.29
CA LYS A 326 -16.68 27.38 15.46
C LYS A 326 -15.61 28.42 15.79
N ILE A 327 -15.07 29.10 14.78
CA ILE A 327 -13.97 30.04 14.94
C ILE A 327 -14.48 31.49 15.01
N GLY A 328 -15.25 31.95 14.03
CA GLY A 328 -15.91 33.26 14.02
C GLY A 328 -14.95 34.45 14.00
N ALA A 329 -13.86 34.37 13.22
CA ALA A 329 -12.81 35.37 13.20
C ALA A 329 -12.12 35.50 11.84
N ILE A 330 -11.65 36.71 11.52
CA ILE A 330 -10.80 36.98 10.36
C ILE A 330 -9.36 37.16 10.82
N PHE A 331 -8.46 36.33 10.30
CA PHE A 331 -7.02 36.37 10.59
C PHE A 331 -6.27 36.94 9.39
N GLN A 332 -5.32 37.85 9.66
CA GLN A 332 -4.32 38.27 8.69
C GLN A 332 -2.93 37.80 9.16
N PHE A 333 -2.14 37.26 8.25
CA PHE A 333 -0.77 36.83 8.48
C PHE A 333 0.17 37.71 7.65
N ASN A 334 1.03 38.45 8.32
CA ASN A 334 2.13 39.21 7.71
C ASN A 334 3.40 38.39 7.88
N VAL A 335 3.77 37.66 6.84
CA VAL A 335 4.95 36.80 6.84
C VAL A 335 6.15 37.59 6.27
N LYS A 336 7.30 37.45 6.92
CA LYS A 336 8.58 38.07 6.55
C LYS A 336 9.60 36.98 6.14
N GLY A 337 10.70 37.36 5.51
CA GLY A 337 11.78 36.43 5.13
C GLY A 337 11.62 35.88 3.71
N ASN A 338 12.03 34.62 3.49
CA ASN A 338 12.17 34.02 2.17
C ASN A 338 10.85 33.92 1.39
N GLU A 339 9.72 33.81 2.10
CA GLU A 339 8.37 33.80 1.51
C GLU A 339 7.53 34.95 2.08
N ALA A 340 8.07 36.16 2.02
CA ALA A 340 7.39 37.34 2.52
C ALA A 340 6.07 37.61 1.78
N GLY A 341 5.02 37.95 2.53
CA GLY A 341 3.72 38.24 1.97
C GLY A 341 2.66 38.45 3.03
N THR A 342 1.56 39.08 2.62
CA THR A 342 0.34 39.15 3.42
C THR A 342 -0.61 38.06 2.96
N TRP A 343 -1.20 37.36 3.91
CA TRP A 343 -2.17 36.30 3.70
C TRP A 343 -3.33 36.46 4.65
N PHE A 344 -4.48 35.87 4.33
CA PHE A 344 -5.65 35.97 5.20
C PHE A 344 -6.44 34.67 5.26
N LEU A 345 -7.20 34.56 6.34
CA LEU A 345 -8.18 33.51 6.57
C LEU A 345 -9.43 34.14 7.20
N ASP A 346 -10.49 34.27 6.41
CA ASP A 346 -11.82 34.64 6.84
C ASP A 346 -12.59 33.40 7.27
N LEU A 347 -12.76 33.25 8.58
CA LEU A 347 -13.64 32.27 9.20
C LEU A 347 -14.79 32.96 9.93
N LYS A 348 -15.33 34.01 9.32
CA LYS A 348 -16.43 34.81 9.85
C LYS A 348 -17.56 34.97 8.83
N THR A 349 -17.27 34.82 7.53
CA THR A 349 -18.24 34.99 6.44
C THR A 349 -18.44 33.71 5.64
N GLY A 350 -19.70 33.44 5.24
CA GLY A 350 -20.06 32.33 4.36
C GLY A 350 -19.48 30.98 4.79
N ASP A 351 -18.91 30.24 3.84
CA ASP A 351 -18.20 28.97 4.07
C ASP A 351 -16.71 29.15 4.40
N GLY A 352 -16.27 30.41 4.49
CA GLY A 352 -14.89 30.80 4.78
C GLY A 352 -14.04 30.95 3.52
N VAL A 353 -13.08 31.87 3.59
CA VAL A 353 -12.18 32.19 2.48
C VAL A 353 -10.75 32.36 2.99
N ALA A 354 -9.77 31.80 2.27
CA ALA A 354 -8.36 31.93 2.56
C ALA A 354 -7.60 32.30 1.29
N GLY A 355 -6.55 33.12 1.40
CA GLY A 355 -5.78 33.50 0.23
C GLY A 355 -4.64 34.47 0.48
N LYS A 356 -3.94 34.81 -0.61
CA LYS A 356 -2.88 35.83 -0.63
C LYS A 356 -3.50 37.22 -0.69
N GLY A 357 -2.94 38.17 0.04
CA GLY A 357 -3.39 39.55 0.13
C GLY A 357 -4.08 39.90 1.45
N LYS A 358 -4.78 41.03 1.46
CA LYS A 358 -5.54 41.50 2.63
C LYS A 358 -6.95 40.90 2.61
N PRO A 359 -7.55 40.64 3.77
CA PRO A 359 -8.95 40.23 3.83
C PRO A 359 -9.88 41.35 3.33
N ASN A 360 -11.04 40.98 2.80
CA ASN A 360 -12.05 41.92 2.30
C ASN A 360 -12.68 42.79 3.42
N GLN A 361 -12.62 42.32 4.67
CA GLN A 361 -13.03 43.05 5.86
C GLN A 361 -11.84 43.19 6.81
N SER A 362 -11.87 44.20 7.67
CA SER A 362 -10.81 44.41 8.68
C SER A 362 -10.55 43.13 9.49
N PRO A 363 -9.29 42.69 9.62
CA PRO A 363 -8.97 41.49 10.37
C PRO A 363 -9.25 41.69 11.86
N ASP A 364 -9.81 40.67 12.50
CA ASP A 364 -9.95 40.64 13.95
C ASP A 364 -8.59 40.46 14.64
N VAL A 365 -7.66 39.76 13.96
CA VAL A 365 -6.33 39.45 14.46
C VAL A 365 -5.32 39.56 13.32
N THR A 366 -4.22 40.26 13.56
CA THR A 366 -3.05 40.31 12.68
C THR A 366 -1.87 39.64 13.36
N LEU A 367 -1.30 38.63 12.70
CA LEU A 367 -0.15 37.86 13.16
C LEU A 367 1.07 38.18 12.29
N THR A 368 2.20 38.52 12.89
CA THR A 368 3.43 38.84 12.16
C THR A 368 4.57 37.94 12.63
N MET A 369 5.22 37.26 11.68
CA MET A 369 6.31 36.29 11.93
C MET A 369 7.20 36.16 10.69
N ASP A 370 8.35 35.51 10.80
CA ASP A 370 9.10 35.04 9.63
C ASP A 370 8.51 33.74 9.06
N SER A 371 8.88 33.41 7.82
CA SER A 371 8.41 32.25 7.09
C SER A 371 8.76 30.93 7.80
N GLU A 372 9.91 30.83 8.46
CA GLU A 372 10.30 29.59 9.16
C GLU A 372 9.39 29.30 10.35
N ASN A 373 9.07 30.33 11.13
CA ASN A 373 8.12 30.24 12.23
C ASN A 373 6.69 30.00 11.74
N PHE A 374 6.30 30.55 10.59
CA PHE A 374 5.04 30.22 9.94
C PHE A 374 4.93 28.73 9.63
N PHE A 375 5.95 28.14 8.99
CA PHE A 375 5.97 26.71 8.68
C PHE A 375 5.96 25.86 9.95
N ALA A 376 6.81 26.18 10.92
CA ALA A 376 6.87 25.45 12.18
C ALA A 376 5.51 25.48 12.92
N MET A 377 4.79 26.60 12.82
CA MET A 377 3.44 26.71 13.35
C MET A 377 2.48 25.77 12.62
N PHE A 378 2.30 25.94 11.31
CA PHE A 378 1.30 25.17 10.55
C PHE A 378 1.62 23.67 10.44
N SER A 379 2.87 23.27 10.60
CA SER A 379 3.27 21.86 10.73
C SER A 379 3.11 21.30 12.16
N GLY A 380 2.66 22.10 13.12
CA GLY A 380 2.47 21.71 14.52
C GLY A 380 3.77 21.53 15.33
N LYS A 381 4.92 21.97 14.81
CA LYS A 381 6.23 21.94 15.50
C LYS A 381 6.40 23.11 16.49
N LEU A 382 5.64 24.19 16.31
CA LEU A 382 5.65 25.37 17.17
C LEU A 382 4.21 25.79 17.52
N LYS A 383 3.89 25.90 18.82
CA LYS A 383 2.56 26.36 19.24
C LYS A 383 2.46 27.89 19.16
N PRO A 384 1.31 28.47 18.74
CA PRO A 384 1.14 29.93 18.65
C PRO A 384 1.41 30.66 19.97
N ALA A 385 0.94 30.12 21.10
CA ALA A 385 1.18 30.71 22.42
C ALA A 385 2.68 30.74 22.76
N SER A 386 3.41 29.65 22.51
CA SER A 386 4.85 29.57 22.71
C SER A 386 5.61 30.53 21.79
N ALA A 387 5.22 30.62 20.52
CA ALA A 387 5.82 31.55 19.56
C ALA A 387 5.68 33.00 20.00
N PHE A 388 4.51 33.37 20.55
CA PHE A 388 4.24 34.71 21.05
C PHE A 388 5.11 35.04 22.28
N VAL A 389 5.17 34.14 23.26
CA VAL A 389 5.99 34.31 24.47
C VAL A 389 7.48 34.41 24.14
N MET A 390 7.96 33.62 23.15
CA MET A 390 9.35 33.64 22.69
C MET A 390 9.69 34.84 21.78
N GLY A 391 8.74 35.74 21.51
CA GLY A 391 8.93 36.89 20.62
C GLY A 391 9.03 36.55 19.13
N LYS A 392 8.78 35.28 18.75
CA LYS A 392 8.82 34.75 17.38
C LYS A 392 7.55 35.04 16.58
N LEU A 393 6.47 35.38 17.28
CA LEU A 393 5.19 35.79 16.73
C LEU A 393 4.75 37.09 17.40
N LYS A 394 4.40 38.10 16.61
CA LYS A 394 3.74 39.32 17.11
C LYS A 394 2.26 39.26 16.78
N ILE A 395 1.41 39.52 17.76
CA ILE A 395 -0.04 39.51 17.61
C ILE A 395 -0.56 40.94 17.85
N SER A 396 -1.44 41.41 16.97
CA SER A 396 -2.20 42.64 17.12
C SER A 396 -3.69 42.36 16.87
N GLY A 397 -4.59 43.08 17.55
CA GLY A 397 -6.04 42.85 17.51
C GLY A 397 -6.56 42.04 18.70
N ASN A 398 -7.64 41.29 18.50
CA ASN A 398 -8.35 40.59 19.56
C ASN A 398 -7.60 39.33 20.03
N LEU A 399 -6.98 39.39 21.20
CA LEU A 399 -6.17 38.29 21.74
C LEU A 399 -6.98 37.01 22.02
N GLN A 400 -8.25 37.12 22.43
CA GLN A 400 -9.12 35.96 22.64
C GLN A 400 -9.39 35.21 21.33
N LYS A 401 -9.61 35.95 20.24
CA LYS A 401 -9.73 35.37 18.90
C LYS A 401 -8.39 34.80 18.41
N ALA A 402 -7.26 35.43 18.76
CA ALA A 402 -5.94 34.90 18.42
C ALA A 402 -5.69 33.51 19.00
N MET A 403 -6.18 33.22 20.20
CA MET A 403 -6.06 31.89 20.82
C MET A 403 -6.89 30.81 20.13
N LYS A 404 -7.91 31.18 19.34
CA LYS A 404 -8.66 30.21 18.51
C LYS A 404 -7.84 29.69 17.33
N LEU A 405 -6.73 30.35 16.97
CA LEU A 405 -5.83 29.89 15.91
C LEU A 405 -5.24 28.52 16.23
N GLU A 406 -4.86 28.24 17.48
CA GLU A 406 -4.32 26.93 17.86
C GLU A 406 -5.37 25.81 17.68
N LYS A 407 -6.62 26.10 18.06
CA LYS A 407 -7.75 25.17 17.86
C LYS A 407 -8.01 24.92 16.38
N LEU A 408 -7.97 25.96 15.56
CA LEU A 408 -8.07 25.84 14.11
C LEU A 408 -6.94 24.96 13.54
N MET A 409 -5.69 25.20 13.94
CA MET A 409 -4.54 24.42 13.48
C MET A 409 -4.65 22.94 13.89
N GLN A 410 -5.15 22.64 15.09
CA GLN A 410 -5.41 21.26 15.51
C GLN A 410 -6.46 20.57 14.65
N LEU A 411 -7.53 21.28 14.26
CA LEU A 411 -8.58 20.74 13.38
C LEU A 411 -8.09 20.51 11.94
N LEU A 412 -7.11 21.31 11.50
CA LEU A 412 -6.50 21.19 10.17
C LEU A 412 -5.30 20.23 10.15
N LYS A 413 -4.75 19.84 11.30
CA LYS A 413 -3.51 19.03 11.41
C LYS A 413 -3.55 17.65 10.73
N SER A 414 -4.73 17.05 10.55
CA SER A 414 -4.84 15.78 9.81
C SER A 414 -5.03 15.96 8.30
N LYS A 415 -5.06 17.22 7.84
CA LYS A 415 -5.42 17.65 6.48
C LYS A 415 -4.34 18.52 5.83
N LEU A 416 -3.43 19.08 6.64
CA LEU A 416 -2.19 19.76 6.30
C LEU A 416 -1.03 18.79 6.56
#